data_AF-A0A3R9I6X6-F1
#
_entry.id   AF-A0A3R9I6X6-F1
#
_cell.length_a   1.000
_cell.length_b   1.000
_cell.length_c   1.000
_cell.angle_alpha   90.00
_cell.angle_beta   90.00
_cell.angle_gamma   90.00
#
_symmetry.space_group_name_H-M   'P 1'
#
loop_
_entity.id
_entity.type
_entity.pdbx_description
1 polymer ?
#
loop_
_entity_poly.entity_id
_entity_poly.type
_entity_poly.pdbx_seq_one_letter_code
_entity_poly.pdbx_strand_id
1 'polypeptide(L)'
;MKLEKKTDIIDVNYIEQRFVFSDEERAKEIWDFKGFLFQELMINKSILSELKLESKSYNSVTNGFDISYSVNNPIINKFFKKDGFKNGILEFGSSLQSNDYYYYSVVVDYKDGYYFRETVSNGELNNGE
;
A
#
# COMPACT_ATOMS: atom_id res chain seq x y z
N MET A 1 -7.16 -26.18 -19.61
CA MET A 1 -6.66 -26.55 -18.27
C MET A 1 -6.46 -25.24 -17.51
N LYS A 2 -7.33 -24.90 -16.55
CA LYS A 2 -7.12 -23.72 -15.69
C LYS A 2 -5.97 -24.06 -14.75
N LEU A 3 -4.91 -23.26 -14.77
CA LEU A 3 -3.83 -23.38 -13.79
C LEU A 3 -4.44 -22.94 -12.45
N GLU A 4 -4.68 -23.89 -11.54
CA GLU A 4 -5.04 -23.52 -10.16
C GLU A 4 -3.88 -22.72 -9.60
N LYS A 5 -4.14 -21.44 -9.31
CA LYS A 5 -3.17 -20.56 -8.68
C LYS A 5 -3.02 -21.06 -7.25
N LYS A 6 -1.95 -21.79 -6.97
CA LYS A 6 -1.63 -22.21 -5.61
C LYS A 6 -1.35 -20.95 -4.79
N THR A 7 -2.24 -20.64 -3.85
CA THR A 7 -2.06 -19.56 -2.89
C THR A 7 -1.50 -20.16 -1.61
N ASP A 8 -0.34 -19.67 -1.18
CA ASP A 8 0.17 -20.01 0.15
C ASP A 8 -0.40 -18.99 1.15
N ILE A 9 -0.95 -19.50 2.26
CA ILE A 9 -1.55 -18.70 3.33
C ILE A 9 -0.72 -18.95 4.58
N ILE A 10 -0.27 -17.87 5.22
CA ILE A 10 0.47 -17.90 6.48
C ILE A 10 -0.28 -17.01 7.46
N ASP A 11 -0.61 -17.56 8.61
CA ASP A 11 -1.25 -16.80 9.68
C ASP A 11 -0.21 -15.88 10.33
N VAL A 12 -0.60 -14.63 10.55
CA VAL A 12 0.25 -13.62 11.19
C VAL A 12 -0.47 -13.03 12.39
N ASN A 13 0.21 -13.00 13.54
CA ASN A 13 -0.21 -12.27 14.72
C ASN A 13 0.72 -11.08 14.96
N TYR A 14 0.17 -9.97 15.45
CA TYR A 14 0.97 -8.81 15.86
C TYR A 14 0.91 -8.66 17.38
N ILE A 15 1.97 -9.09 18.06
CA ILE A 15 2.05 -9.18 19.54
C ILE A 15 3.28 -8.40 19.99
N GLU A 16 3.11 -7.49 20.96
CA GLU A 16 4.21 -6.69 21.51
C GLU A 16 5.09 -6.02 20.44
N GLN A 17 4.45 -5.40 19.44
CA GLN A 17 5.10 -4.73 18.32
C GLN A 17 5.93 -5.66 17.41
N ARG A 18 5.64 -6.96 17.40
CA ARG A 18 6.33 -7.97 16.60
C ARG A 18 5.34 -8.81 15.81
N PHE A 19 5.70 -9.13 14.57
CA PHE A 19 4.99 -10.13 13.76
C PHE A 19 5.40 -11.53 14.21
N VAL A 20 4.42 -12.40 14.41
CA VAL A 20 4.61 -13.81 14.75
C VAL A 20 3.87 -14.62 13.69
N PHE A 21 4.61 -15.39 12.89
CA PHE A 21 4.04 -16.16 11.79
C PHE A 21 3.82 -17.63 12.18
N SER A 22 2.83 -18.29 11.59
CA SER A 22 2.66 -19.74 11.73
C SER A 22 3.78 -20.53 11.05
N ASP A 23 4.42 -19.97 10.01
CA ASP A 23 5.61 -20.49 9.34
C ASP A 23 6.59 -19.34 9.02
N GLU A 24 7.61 -19.17 9.87
CA GLU A 24 8.62 -18.11 9.76
C GLU A 24 9.50 -18.23 8.51
N GLU A 25 9.83 -19.45 8.09
CA GLU A 25 10.72 -19.66 6.93
C GLU A 25 9.95 -19.36 5.65
N ARG A 26 8.73 -19.87 5.51
CA ARG A 26 7.89 -19.56 4.35
C ARG A 26 7.51 -18.08 4.31
N ALA A 27 7.26 -17.44 5.45
CA ALA A 27 6.96 -16.01 5.52
C ALA A 27 8.09 -15.14 4.96
N LYS A 28 9.36 -15.49 5.27
CA LYS A 28 10.53 -14.78 4.74
C LYS A 28 10.69 -14.94 3.22
N GLU A 29 10.23 -16.06 2.66
CA GLU A 29 10.30 -16.32 1.21
C GLU A 29 9.23 -15.55 0.43
N ILE A 30 8.03 -15.39 1.01
CA ILE A 30 6.88 -14.79 0.30
C ILE A 30 6.63 -13.32 0.67
N TRP A 31 7.00 -12.88 1.87
CA TRP A 31 6.83 -11.50 2.32
C TRP A 31 8.16 -10.76 2.44
N ASP A 32 8.55 -10.18 1.31
CA ASP A 32 9.87 -9.62 1.08
C ASP A 32 10.18 -8.30 1.81
N PHE A 33 9.12 -7.62 2.31
CA PHE A 33 9.20 -6.27 2.88
C PHE A 33 9.37 -6.26 4.40
N LYS A 34 8.97 -7.34 5.09
CA LYS A 34 9.11 -7.50 6.56
C LYS A 34 8.52 -6.35 7.38
N GLY A 35 7.49 -5.69 6.85
CA GLY A 35 6.87 -4.50 7.42
C GLY A 35 5.97 -3.79 6.41
N PHE A 36 5.35 -2.72 6.89
CA PHE A 36 4.39 -1.90 6.15
C PHE A 36 5.03 -0.59 5.69
N LEU A 37 4.66 -0.08 4.51
CA LEU A 37 5.18 1.18 3.99
C LEU A 37 4.82 2.34 4.91
N PHE A 38 3.62 2.33 5.53
CA PHE A 38 3.21 3.38 6.45
C PHE A 38 4.06 3.47 7.73
N GLN A 39 4.85 2.45 8.06
CA GLN A 39 5.81 2.50 9.17
C GLN A 39 7.07 3.30 8.81
N GLU A 40 7.41 3.35 7.51
CA GLU A 40 8.61 4.01 6.99
C GLU A 40 8.30 5.40 6.40
N LEU A 41 7.09 5.59 5.86
CA LEU A 41 6.70 6.79 5.15
C LEU A 41 5.88 7.73 6.06
N MET A 42 6.48 8.87 6.41
CA MET A 42 5.72 9.97 7.01
C MET A 42 4.98 10.74 5.91
N ILE A 43 3.66 10.79 5.98
CA ILE A 43 2.82 11.55 5.04
C ILE A 43 2.28 12.76 5.77
N ASN A 44 2.77 13.94 5.41
CA ASN A 44 2.27 15.20 5.95
C ASN A 44 2.20 16.26 4.86
N LYS A 45 1.51 17.36 5.16
CA LYS A 45 1.27 18.45 4.21
C LYS A 45 2.57 19.05 3.65
N SER A 46 3.63 19.11 4.45
CA SER A 46 4.93 19.64 4.00
C SER A 46 5.51 18.76 2.91
N ILE A 47 5.62 17.45 3.17
CA ILE A 47 6.17 16.49 2.21
C ILE A 47 5.33 16.46 0.94
N LEU A 48 4.01 16.42 1.06
CA LEU A 48 3.12 16.40 -0.10
C LEU A 48 3.18 17.68 -0.94
N SER A 49 3.51 18.83 -0.33
CA SER A 49 3.65 20.10 -1.06
C SER A 49 4.92 20.20 -1.90
N GLU A 50 5.93 19.37 -1.61
CA GLU A 50 7.18 19.30 -2.36
C GLU A 50 7.08 18.37 -3.58
N LEU A 51 6.09 17.47 -3.59
CA LEU A 51 5.89 16.52 -4.67
C LEU A 51 5.15 17.14 -5.86
N LYS A 52 5.52 16.72 -7.07
CA LYS A 52 4.84 17.16 -8.29
C LYS A 52 3.49 16.44 -8.42
N LEU A 53 2.40 17.19 -8.29
CA LEU A 53 1.04 16.69 -8.51
C LEU A 53 0.86 16.22 -9.97
N GLU A 54 0.32 15.02 -10.15
CA GLU A 54 0.00 14.46 -11.47
C GLU A 54 -1.50 14.49 -11.73
N SER A 55 -2.31 14.02 -10.77
CA SER A 55 -3.76 14.06 -10.86
C SER A 55 -4.43 14.19 -9.50
N LYS A 56 -5.68 14.63 -9.52
CA LYS A 56 -6.59 14.57 -8.37
C LYS A 56 -8.02 14.38 -8.85
N SER A 57 -8.78 13.56 -8.16
CA SER A 57 -10.18 13.25 -8.45
C SER A 57 -10.99 13.29 -7.16
N TYR A 58 -12.27 13.61 -7.31
CA TYR A 58 -13.26 13.47 -6.25
C TYR A 58 -14.56 12.96 -6.85
N ASN A 59 -15.15 11.96 -6.21
CA ASN A 59 -16.44 11.40 -6.56
C ASN A 59 -17.42 11.68 -5.42
N SER A 60 -18.36 12.59 -5.66
CA SER A 60 -19.37 12.99 -4.67
C SER A 60 -20.43 11.91 -4.38
N VAL A 61 -20.54 10.87 -5.21
CA VAL A 61 -21.47 9.76 -4.99
C VAL A 61 -20.91 8.80 -3.94
N THR A 62 -19.61 8.51 -4.00
CA THR A 62 -18.94 7.59 -3.07
C THR A 62 -18.14 8.30 -1.98
N ASN A 63 -18.13 9.64 -2.00
CA ASN A 63 -17.19 10.48 -1.26
C ASN A 63 -15.73 10.01 -1.42
N GLY A 64 -15.43 9.40 -2.56
CA GLY A 64 -14.12 8.89 -2.88
C GLY A 64 -13.22 9.99 -3.40
N PHE A 65 -11.94 9.93 -3.06
CA PHE A 65 -10.94 10.81 -3.63
C PHE A 65 -9.69 10.01 -3.96
N ASP A 66 -8.97 10.48 -4.97
CA ASP A 66 -7.62 10.03 -5.29
C ASP A 66 -6.75 11.25 -5.56
N ILE A 67 -5.51 11.21 -5.10
CA ILE A 67 -4.50 12.23 -5.39
C ILE A 67 -3.18 11.54 -5.69
N SER A 68 -2.62 11.83 -6.86
CA SER A 68 -1.41 11.19 -7.34
C SER A 68 -0.28 12.19 -7.56
N TYR A 69 0.92 11.75 -7.23
CA TYR A 69 2.14 12.53 -7.30
C TYR A 69 3.22 11.77 -8.04
N SER A 70 3.98 12.48 -8.88
CA SER A 70 5.29 12.00 -9.33
C SER A 70 6.21 11.92 -8.13
N VAL A 71 6.80 10.75 -7.92
CA VAL A 71 7.67 10.50 -6.77
C VAL A 71 9.03 9.97 -7.20
N ASN A 72 10.07 10.56 -6.63
CA ASN A 72 11.42 10.02 -6.58
C ASN A 72 11.89 10.20 -5.14
N ASN A 73 11.54 9.23 -4.30
CA ASN A 73 11.74 9.33 -2.86
C ASN A 73 12.65 8.18 -2.39
N PRO A 74 13.77 8.48 -1.72
CA PRO A 74 14.75 7.47 -1.33
C PRO A 74 14.20 6.46 -0.30
N ILE A 75 13.24 6.87 0.55
CA ILE A 75 12.58 5.96 1.50
C ILE A 75 11.73 4.94 0.74
N ILE A 76 10.88 5.42 -0.18
CA ILE A 76 10.02 4.57 -1.01
C ILE A 76 10.88 3.64 -1.90
N ASN A 77 11.88 4.18 -2.58
CA ASN A 77 12.77 3.40 -3.43
C ASN A 77 13.55 2.34 -2.64
N LYS A 78 14.01 2.66 -1.43
CA LYS A 78 14.68 1.70 -0.54
C LYS A 78 13.72 0.59 -0.09
N PHE A 79 12.48 0.93 0.28
CA PHE A 79 11.47 -0.05 0.68
C PHE A 79 11.21 -1.08 -0.44
N PHE A 80 11.10 -0.61 -1.68
CA PHE A 80 10.86 -1.48 -2.85
C PHE A 80 12.12 -2.06 -3.51
N LYS A 81 13.30 -1.93 -2.87
CA LYS A 81 14.60 -2.40 -3.40
C LYS A 81 14.86 -1.89 -4.83
N LYS A 82 14.41 -0.67 -5.14
CA LYS A 82 14.68 -0.01 -6.44
C LYS A 82 15.99 0.76 -6.35
N ASP A 83 16.68 0.89 -7.48
CA ASP A 83 17.82 1.79 -7.60
C ASP A 83 17.40 3.22 -7.18
N GLY A 84 18.24 3.90 -6.41
CA GLY A 84 17.86 5.02 -5.53
C GLY A 84 17.13 6.20 -6.18
N PHE A 85 17.09 6.29 -7.51
CA PHE A 85 16.47 7.39 -8.26
C PHE A 85 15.38 6.94 -9.23
N LYS A 86 14.74 5.80 -9.01
CA LYS A 86 13.62 5.39 -9.87
C LYS A 86 12.42 6.32 -9.65
N ASN A 87 11.87 6.84 -10.74
CA ASN A 87 10.64 7.62 -10.74
C ASN A 87 9.43 6.68 -10.72
N GLY A 88 8.42 7.01 -9.93
CA GLY A 88 7.14 6.33 -9.91
C GLY A 88 5.99 7.30 -9.65
N ILE A 89 4.80 6.74 -9.48
CA ILE A 89 3.61 7.43 -9.03
C ILE A 89 3.30 6.98 -7.61
N LEU A 90 3.11 7.95 -6.72
CA LEU A 90 2.58 7.76 -5.38
C LEU A 90 1.15 8.30 -5.36
N GLU A 91 0.18 7.42 -5.15
CA GLU A 91 -1.23 7.78 -5.09
C GLU A 91 -1.79 7.53 -3.68
N PHE A 92 -2.59 8.47 -3.20
CA PHE A 92 -3.37 8.35 -1.98
C PHE A 92 -4.83 8.37 -2.34
N GLY A 93 -5.57 7.38 -1.85
CA GLY A 93 -6.99 7.26 -2.14
C GLY A 93 -7.80 6.83 -0.93
N SER A 94 -9.07 7.16 -0.96
CA SER A 94 -10.05 6.73 0.03
C SER A 94 -11.41 6.65 -0.64
N SER A 95 -12.31 5.84 -0.08
CA SER A 95 -13.73 5.97 -0.31
C SER A 95 -14.45 5.75 1.00
N LEU A 96 -15.42 6.61 1.29
CA LEU A 96 -16.39 6.31 2.33
C LEU A 96 -17.31 5.21 1.79
N GLN A 97 -17.34 4.05 2.44
CA GLN A 97 -18.46 3.13 2.22
C GLN A 97 -19.52 3.41 3.28
N SER A 98 -20.79 3.15 2.94
CA SER A 98 -21.90 3.21 3.89
C SER A 98 -21.57 2.45 5.19
N ASN A 99 -22.01 2.96 6.35
CA ASN A 99 -21.85 2.39 7.70
C ASN A 99 -20.54 2.75 8.44
N ASP A 100 -20.12 4.01 8.40
CA ASP A 100 -18.94 4.51 9.14
C ASP A 100 -17.62 3.80 8.83
N TYR A 101 -17.55 3.09 7.70
CA TYR A 101 -16.34 2.44 7.21
C TYR A 101 -15.50 3.45 6.42
N TYR A 102 -14.29 3.70 6.92
CA TYR A 102 -13.29 4.50 6.24
C TYR A 102 -12.01 3.69 6.06
N TYR A 103 -11.40 3.86 4.89
CA TYR A 103 -10.09 3.32 4.60
C TYR A 103 -9.25 4.34 3.86
N TYR A 104 -7.94 4.26 4.05
CA TYR A 104 -6.97 5.03 3.28
C TYR A 104 -6.02 4.05 2.63
N SER A 105 -5.85 4.19 1.33
CA SER A 105 -4.88 3.42 0.56
C SER A 105 -3.72 4.31 0.12
N VAL A 106 -2.52 3.73 0.15
CA VAL A 106 -1.38 4.21 -0.62
C VAL A 106 -1.12 3.24 -1.76
N VAL A 107 -0.85 3.78 -2.93
CA VAL A 107 -0.48 3.01 -4.12
C VAL A 107 0.87 3.51 -4.61
N VAL A 108 1.75 2.58 -4.94
CA VAL A 108 3.03 2.88 -5.61
C VAL A 108 3.09 2.12 -6.91
N ASP A 109 3.24 2.87 -8.01
CA ASP A 109 3.30 2.34 -9.37
C ASP A 109 4.52 2.93 -10.10
N TYR A 110 5.49 2.07 -10.41
CA TYR A 110 6.70 2.46 -11.15
C TYR A 110 6.54 2.40 -12.68
N LYS A 111 5.34 2.07 -13.18
CA LYS A 111 5.02 1.86 -14.61
C LYS A 111 5.91 0.81 -15.29
N ASP A 112 6.57 -0.04 -14.51
CA ASP A 112 7.43 -1.14 -14.96
C ASP A 112 6.75 -2.51 -14.80
N GLY A 113 5.42 -2.51 -14.59
CA GLY A 113 4.63 -3.69 -14.23
C GLY A 113 4.54 -3.95 -12.73
N TYR A 114 5.27 -3.21 -11.90
CA TYR A 114 5.13 -3.26 -10.45
C TYR A 114 3.98 -2.38 -9.95
N TYR A 115 3.03 -3.00 -9.23
CA TYR A 115 1.91 -2.32 -8.59
C TYR A 115 1.83 -2.77 -7.13
N PHE A 116 1.92 -1.82 -6.22
CA PHE A 116 1.74 -2.04 -4.79
C PHE A 116 0.57 -1.22 -4.26
N ARG A 117 -0.24 -1.83 -3.40
CA ARG A 117 -1.30 -1.16 -2.65
C ARG A 117 -1.26 -1.62 -1.21
N GLU A 118 -1.32 -0.65 -0.30
CA GLU A 118 -1.47 -0.88 1.13
C GLU A 118 -2.64 -0.05 1.64
N THR A 119 -3.43 -0.62 2.54
CA THR A 119 -4.67 -0.01 3.04
C THR A 119 -4.75 -0.12 4.55
N VAL A 120 -5.11 0.98 5.20
CA VAL A 120 -5.51 1.02 6.61
C VAL A 120 -6.99 1.34 6.68
N SER A 121 -7.76 0.54 7.42
CA SER A 121 -9.21 0.70 7.59
C SER A 121 -9.62 0.54 9.06
N ASN A 122 -10.79 1.08 9.41
CA ASN A 122 -11.40 0.89 10.74
C ASN A 122 -12.34 -0.32 10.85
N GLY A 123 -12.55 -1.03 9.74
CA GLY A 123 -13.29 -2.28 9.70
C GLY A 123 -12.52 -3.35 8.94
N GLU A 124 -12.99 -4.59 9.03
CA GLU A 124 -12.46 -5.69 8.22
C GLU A 124 -12.71 -5.40 6.74
N LEU A 125 -11.64 -5.48 5.94
CA LEU A 125 -11.77 -5.51 4.50
C LEU A 125 -12.44 -6.84 4.13
N ASN A 126 -13.72 -6.78 3.74
CA ASN A 126 -14.33 -7.86 2.97
C ASN A 126 -13.64 -7.88 1.59
N ASN A 127 -12.46 -8.48 1.52
CA ASN A 127 -11.77 -8.82 0.28
C ASN A 127 -12.57 -9.94 -0.37
N GLY A 128 -13.72 -9.59 -0.96
CA GLY A 128 -14.76 -10.52 -1.42
C GLY A 128 -14.25 -11.90 -1.83
N GLU A 129 -14.60 -12.90 -1.02
CA GLU A 129 -14.77 -14.28 -1.48
C GLU A 129 -16.06 -14.41 -2.29
#